data_AF-A0A158NVU1-F1
#
_entry.id   AF-A0A158NVU1-F1
#
_cell.length_a   1.000
_cell.length_b   1.000
_cell.length_c   1.000
_cell.angle_alpha   90.00
_cell.angle_beta   90.00
_cell.angle_gamma   90.00
#
_symmetry.space_group_name_H-M   'P 1'
#
loop_
_entity.id
_entity.type
_entity.pdbx_description
1 polymer ?
#
loop_
_entity_poly.entity_id
_entity_poly.type
_entity_poly.pdbx_seq_one_letter_code
_entity_poly.pdbx_strand_id
1 'polypeptide(L)'
;MGTFCYNFSKYSLAAISLVFLIISVTVITMVACMLSDRTYLVSIAEEGNNYEAGLYILLFTGILMLIVSILGWCSALKLFRYCLATFISIMLVIVVAQIAFAGWLYAHKDRLDELVRSSVINTVKDEYGEIQCRTQIMDTIQSTLECCGANGPEDWAGSKYGKQDSSQIRLNFGVSNAENIFRIPKSCCKDTDSTACNQGRQMKVAGVVSSAIYSEGCMEKLVTTLKTQTYHFMGAAVLVLALEIVSLILALICCYKGGSSDRYKA
;
A
#
# COMPACT_ATOMS: atom_id res chain seq x y z
N MET A 1 39.47 -3.51 26.77
CA MET A 1 38.45 -2.55 26.17
C MET A 1 37.82 -3.13 24.90
N GLY A 2 38.35 -4.37 24.48
CA GLY A 2 37.93 -5.05 23.24
C GLY A 2 36.84 -6.08 23.50
N THR A 3 36.60 -6.63 24.71
CA THR A 3 35.59 -7.67 25.02
C THR A 3 34.24 -7.02 25.37
N PHE A 4 34.27 -5.76 25.93
CA PHE A 4 33.04 -5.01 26.22
C PHE A 4 32.38 -4.51 24.93
N CYS A 5 33.13 -4.07 23.97
CA CYS A 5 32.61 -3.61 22.67
C CYS A 5 32.11 -4.78 21.82
N TYR A 6 32.66 -5.88 22.01
CA TYR A 6 32.23 -7.07 21.25
C TYR A 6 30.92 -7.63 21.85
N ASN A 7 30.86 -7.69 23.12
CA ASN A 7 29.61 -8.16 23.76
C ASN A 7 28.47 -7.16 23.55
N PHE A 8 28.78 -5.90 23.57
CA PHE A 8 27.74 -4.88 23.29
C PHE A 8 27.23 -4.99 21.85
N SER A 9 28.08 -5.17 20.93
CA SER A 9 27.68 -5.32 19.51
C SER A 9 26.84 -6.59 19.31
N LYS A 10 27.16 -7.58 19.96
CA LYS A 10 26.41 -8.84 19.84
C LYS A 10 24.99 -8.69 20.41
N TYR A 11 24.93 -8.09 21.58
CA TYR A 11 23.59 -7.98 22.20
C TYR A 11 22.71 -6.96 21.46
N SER A 12 23.37 -5.95 20.96
CA SER A 12 22.58 -4.97 20.18
C SER A 12 22.04 -5.60 18.89
N LEU A 13 22.87 -6.36 18.19
CA LEU A 13 22.42 -7.04 16.95
C LEU A 13 21.28 -8.02 17.26
N ALA A 14 21.44 -8.64 18.39
CA ALA A 14 20.36 -9.59 18.76
C ALA A 14 19.07 -8.85 19.09
N ALA A 15 19.21 -7.79 19.78
CA ALA A 15 18.00 -7.01 20.14
C ALA A 15 17.29 -6.45 18.90
N ILE A 16 18.07 -5.87 18.00
CA ILE A 16 17.46 -5.27 16.81
C ILE A 16 16.80 -6.38 15.96
N SER A 17 17.44 -7.49 15.87
CA SER A 17 16.88 -8.59 15.07
C SER A 17 15.64 -9.19 15.75
N LEU A 18 15.62 -9.12 17.05
CA LEU A 18 14.43 -9.64 17.75
C LEU A 18 13.22 -8.72 17.52
N VAL A 19 13.50 -7.45 17.58
CA VAL A 19 12.39 -6.52 17.29
C VAL A 19 11.84 -6.77 15.88
N PHE A 20 12.73 -6.94 14.92
CA PHE A 20 12.26 -7.18 13.54
C PHE A 20 11.53 -8.54 13.44
N LEU A 21 11.94 -9.39 14.25
CA LEU A 21 11.27 -10.70 14.25
C LEU A 21 9.84 -10.59 14.77
N ILE A 22 9.70 -9.82 15.83
CA ILE A 22 8.35 -9.68 16.39
C ILE A 22 7.45 -8.96 15.38
N ILE A 23 8.06 -7.95 14.72
CA ILE A 23 7.25 -7.21 13.73
C ILE A 23 6.86 -8.15 12.58
N SER A 24 7.75 -8.99 12.19
CA SER A 24 7.44 -9.86 11.03
C SER A 24 6.40 -10.92 11.42
N VAL A 25 6.42 -11.37 12.63
CA VAL A 25 5.44 -12.41 13.04
C VAL A 25 4.05 -11.76 13.13
N THR A 26 4.08 -10.53 13.69
CA THR A 26 2.78 -9.83 13.76
C THR A 26 2.18 -9.60 12.37
N VAL A 27 3.01 -9.19 11.46
CA VAL A 27 2.50 -8.91 10.11
C VAL A 27 2.01 -10.21 9.47
N ILE A 28 2.70 -11.27 9.61
CA ILE A 28 2.31 -12.54 8.97
C ILE A 28 1.01 -13.06 9.62
N THR A 29 0.98 -12.92 10.90
CA THR A 29 -0.25 -13.38 11.57
C THR A 29 -1.46 -12.53 11.16
N MET A 30 -1.25 -11.25 11.08
CA MET A 30 -2.34 -10.37 10.60
C MET A 30 -2.82 -10.77 9.20
N VAL A 31 -1.92 -11.06 8.34
CA VAL A 31 -2.32 -11.40 6.96
C VAL A 31 -3.00 -12.77 6.96
N ALA A 32 -2.43 -13.69 7.73
CA ALA A 32 -3.02 -15.05 7.79
C ALA A 32 -4.44 -14.99 8.36
N CYS A 33 -4.57 -14.14 9.41
CA CYS A 33 -5.93 -13.98 9.97
C CYS A 33 -6.88 -13.40 8.93
N MET A 34 -6.32 -12.40 8.14
CA MET A 34 -7.18 -11.79 7.09
C MET A 34 -7.51 -12.82 6.01
N LEU A 35 -6.63 -13.80 5.83
CA LEU A 35 -6.90 -14.79 4.77
C LEU A 35 -7.80 -15.91 5.30
N SER A 36 -7.75 -16.20 6.69
CA SER A 36 -8.48 -17.33 7.28
C SER A 36 -9.94 -16.93 7.56
N ASP A 37 -10.20 -15.69 7.94
CA ASP A 37 -11.59 -15.31 8.27
C ASP A 37 -12.42 -15.10 6.99
N ARG A 38 -13.32 -16.12 6.66
CA ARG A 38 -14.28 -16.17 5.52
C ARG A 38 -15.35 -15.07 5.69
N THR A 39 -15.71 -14.52 6.95
CA THR A 39 -16.65 -13.43 7.27
C THR A 39 -16.04 -12.06 6.95
N TYR A 40 -14.67 -11.81 7.08
CA TYR A 40 -13.91 -10.66 6.53
C TYR A 40 -13.71 -10.83 5.02
N LEU A 41 -13.57 -12.02 4.60
CA LEU A 41 -13.40 -12.36 3.17
C LEU A 41 -14.75 -12.39 2.46
N VAL A 42 -15.96 -12.68 3.18
CA VAL A 42 -17.34 -12.74 2.64
C VAL A 42 -17.97 -11.35 2.79
N SER A 43 -17.66 -10.48 3.79
CA SER A 43 -18.02 -9.05 3.82
C SER A 43 -17.21 -8.23 2.81
N ILE A 44 -16.11 -8.92 2.34
CA ILE A 44 -15.28 -8.33 1.25
C ILE A 44 -15.44 -9.19 -0.01
N ALA A 45 -15.87 -10.56 0.10
CA ALA A 45 -15.99 -11.62 -0.92
C ALA A 45 -17.33 -11.46 -1.65
N GLU A 46 -18.29 -10.48 -1.34
CA GLU A 46 -19.16 -9.94 -2.41
C GLU A 46 -18.39 -9.03 -3.37
N GLU A 47 -17.06 -9.05 -3.30
CA GLU A 47 -16.22 -8.00 -3.94
C GLU A 47 -14.84 -8.57 -4.25
N GLY A 48 -14.58 -9.70 -5.11
CA GLY A 48 -13.83 -10.08 -6.33
C GLY A 48 -12.31 -9.90 -6.12
N ASN A 49 -11.40 -10.95 -6.40
CA ASN A 49 -10.22 -11.74 -6.80
C ASN A 49 -8.98 -10.87 -6.97
N ASN A 50 -8.85 -9.42 -6.55
CA ASN A 50 -7.56 -8.72 -6.77
C ASN A 50 -7.03 -8.13 -5.46
N TYR A 51 -7.61 -8.18 -4.35
CA TYR A 51 -7.08 -7.88 -3.01
C TYR A 51 -6.21 -9.04 -2.49
N GLU A 52 -6.36 -10.06 -3.20
CA GLU A 52 -5.60 -11.27 -2.81
C GLU A 52 -4.13 -11.16 -3.24
N ALA A 53 -3.99 -10.31 -4.34
CA ALA A 53 -2.59 -10.17 -4.80
C ALA A 53 -1.76 -9.33 -3.82
N GLY A 54 -2.37 -8.24 -3.28
CA GLY A 54 -1.66 -7.42 -2.29
C GLY A 54 -1.34 -8.19 -1.00
N LEU A 55 -2.34 -8.97 -0.60
CA LEU A 55 -2.13 -9.76 0.65
C LEU A 55 -1.03 -10.81 0.46
N TYR A 56 -0.98 -11.43 -0.68
CA TYR A 56 0.08 -12.41 -0.93
C TYR A 56 1.46 -11.74 -1.01
N ILE A 57 1.48 -10.48 -1.62
CA ILE A 57 2.78 -9.77 -1.65
C ILE A 57 3.22 -9.43 -0.22
N LEU A 58 2.28 -8.97 0.57
CA LEU A 58 2.61 -8.64 1.97
C LEU A 58 3.04 -9.89 2.75
N LEU A 59 2.42 -11.01 2.42
CA LEU A 59 2.79 -12.27 3.11
C LEU A 59 4.20 -12.69 2.69
N PHE A 60 4.40 -12.65 1.42
CA PHE A 60 5.76 -13.01 0.94
C PHE A 60 6.82 -12.11 1.57
N THR A 61 6.63 -10.80 1.55
CA THR A 61 7.61 -9.88 2.16
C THR A 61 7.77 -10.18 3.66
N GLY A 62 6.66 -10.49 4.35
CA GLY A 62 6.72 -10.82 5.79
C GLY A 62 7.57 -12.07 6.04
N ILE A 63 7.43 -13.04 5.22
CA ILE A 63 8.20 -14.28 5.42
C ILE A 63 9.69 -14.02 5.16
N LEU A 64 9.98 -13.26 4.13
CA LEU A 64 11.40 -12.90 3.87
C LEU A 64 12.01 -12.15 5.05
N MET A 65 11.22 -11.20 5.59
CA MET A 65 11.75 -10.44 6.74
C MET A 65 11.94 -11.35 7.96
N LEU A 66 11.07 -12.37 8.07
CA LEU A 66 11.20 -13.33 9.20
C LEU A 66 12.48 -14.14 9.07
N ILE A 67 12.74 -14.59 7.85
CA ILE A 67 13.95 -15.39 7.64
C ILE A 67 15.20 -14.56 7.95
N VAL A 68 15.23 -13.34 7.50
CA VAL A 68 16.41 -12.48 7.72
C VAL A 68 16.56 -12.20 9.22
N SER A 69 15.42 -12.03 9.90
CA SER A 69 15.49 -11.72 11.35
C SER A 69 15.97 -12.94 12.14
N ILE A 70 15.59 -14.14 11.72
CA ILE A 70 16.04 -15.35 12.43
C ILE A 70 17.55 -15.54 12.21
N LEU A 71 17.92 -15.26 10.96
CA LEU A 71 19.37 -15.35 10.69
C LEU A 71 20.15 -14.31 11.49
N GLY A 72 19.57 -13.13 11.63
CA GLY A 72 20.23 -12.09 12.45
C GLY A 72 20.35 -12.53 13.92
N TRP A 73 19.29 -13.08 14.37
CA TRP A 73 19.32 -13.50 15.79
C TRP A 73 20.31 -14.66 15.97
N CYS A 74 20.32 -15.66 15.02
CA CYS A 74 21.25 -16.80 15.09
C CYS A 74 22.70 -16.33 14.96
N SER A 75 22.89 -15.28 14.11
CA SER A 75 24.27 -14.75 13.95
C SER A 75 24.81 -14.21 15.28
N ALA A 76 23.89 -13.65 16.08
CA ALA A 76 24.34 -13.06 17.35
C ALA A 76 24.72 -14.15 18.37
N LEU A 77 24.08 -15.34 18.25
CA LEU A 77 24.35 -16.41 19.25
C LEU A 77 25.46 -17.33 18.76
N LYS A 78 26.13 -16.93 17.65
CA LYS A 78 27.24 -17.69 17.04
C LYS A 78 26.91 -19.17 16.93
N LEU A 79 25.66 -19.45 16.57
CA LEU A 79 25.30 -20.90 16.53
C LEU A 79 25.98 -21.59 15.36
N PHE A 80 26.20 -20.81 14.18
CA PHE A 80 26.89 -21.41 13.02
C PHE A 80 27.74 -20.35 12.33
N ARG A 81 28.94 -20.68 11.96
CA ARG A 81 29.88 -19.77 11.27
C ARG A 81 29.29 -19.29 9.94
N TYR A 82 28.37 -20.02 9.30
CA TYR A 82 27.82 -19.66 7.97
C TYR A 82 26.63 -18.70 8.12
N CYS A 83 26.05 -18.60 9.29
CA CYS A 83 24.88 -17.73 9.52
C CYS A 83 25.27 -16.25 9.49
N LEU A 84 26.47 -15.97 9.97
CA LEU A 84 26.93 -14.57 9.94
C LEU A 84 27.26 -14.12 8.52
N ALA A 85 27.98 -15.04 7.79
CA ALA A 85 28.32 -14.68 6.39
C ALA A 85 27.05 -14.53 5.53
N THR A 86 26.08 -15.44 5.72
CA THR A 86 24.82 -15.34 4.94
C THR A 86 24.03 -14.08 5.31
N PHE A 87 23.99 -13.76 6.57
CA PHE A 87 23.28 -12.53 7.01
C PHE A 87 23.92 -11.29 6.39
N ILE A 88 25.25 -11.23 6.38
CA ILE A 88 25.92 -10.05 5.81
C ILE A 88 25.66 -10.00 4.29
N SER A 89 25.73 -11.19 3.67
CA SER A 89 25.51 -11.21 2.21
C SER A 89 24.09 -10.75 1.87
N ILE A 90 23.11 -11.24 2.55
CA ILE A 90 21.69 -10.89 2.22
C ILE A 90 21.46 -9.40 2.55
N MET A 91 22.00 -8.88 3.64
CA MET A 91 21.81 -7.45 3.99
C MET A 91 22.44 -6.55 2.92
N LEU A 92 23.54 -6.99 2.45
CA LEU A 92 24.19 -6.16 1.40
C LEU A 92 23.30 -6.12 0.14
N VAL A 93 22.81 -7.27 -0.21
CA VAL A 93 21.94 -7.30 -1.41
C VAL A 93 20.71 -6.41 -1.18
N ILE A 94 20.21 -6.43 0.00
CA ILE A 94 19.00 -5.62 0.26
C ILE A 94 19.35 -4.13 0.20
N VAL A 95 20.49 -3.75 0.68
CA VAL A 95 20.86 -2.32 0.65
C VAL A 95 21.05 -1.88 -0.81
N VAL A 96 21.66 -2.68 -1.56
CA VAL A 96 21.86 -2.29 -2.97
C VAL A 96 20.52 -2.21 -3.69
N ALA A 97 19.69 -3.22 -3.41
CA ALA A 97 18.35 -3.18 -4.03
C ALA A 97 17.57 -1.93 -3.61
N GLN A 98 17.67 -1.54 -2.38
CA GLN A 98 16.94 -0.34 -1.91
C GLN A 98 17.44 0.93 -2.59
N ILE A 99 18.77 1.03 -2.75
CA ILE A 99 19.31 2.25 -3.40
C ILE A 99 18.94 2.25 -4.88
N ALA A 100 18.98 1.06 -5.49
CA ALA A 100 18.59 0.99 -6.92
C ALA A 100 17.11 1.36 -7.09
N PHE A 101 16.31 0.74 -6.21
CA PHE A 101 14.88 1.08 -6.28
C PHE A 101 14.65 2.58 -6.06
N ALA A 102 15.29 3.13 -5.08
CA ALA A 102 15.15 4.59 -4.86
C ALA A 102 15.58 5.39 -6.09
N GLY A 103 16.69 5.01 -6.69
CA GLY A 103 17.14 5.69 -7.93
C GLY A 103 16.11 5.56 -9.06
N TRP A 104 15.64 4.31 -9.18
CA TRP A 104 14.63 4.11 -10.24
C TRP A 104 13.39 4.99 -9.98
N LEU A 105 12.89 5.07 -8.74
CA LEU A 105 11.72 5.91 -8.40
C LEU A 105 11.99 7.38 -8.70
N TYR A 106 13.19 7.76 -8.35
CA TYR A 106 13.53 9.18 -8.61
C TYR A 106 13.59 9.46 -10.11
N ALA A 107 14.16 8.55 -10.89
CA ALA A 107 14.32 8.80 -12.33
C ALA A 107 12.96 8.75 -13.03
N HIS A 108 11.97 8.10 -12.44
CA HIS A 108 10.69 7.94 -13.16
C HIS A 108 9.55 8.54 -12.32
N LYS A 109 9.83 9.60 -11.67
CA LYS A 109 8.77 10.17 -10.81
C LYS A 109 7.60 10.69 -11.66
N ASP A 110 7.95 11.19 -12.83
CA ASP A 110 6.85 11.69 -13.68
C ASP A 110 6.01 10.53 -14.23
N ARG A 111 6.71 9.54 -14.60
CA ARG A 111 5.96 8.35 -15.08
C ARG A 111 5.05 7.78 -13.99
N LEU A 112 5.52 7.78 -12.80
CA LEU A 112 4.68 7.28 -11.69
C LEU A 112 3.42 8.14 -11.53
N ASP A 113 3.63 9.48 -11.65
CA ASP A 113 2.45 10.35 -11.54
C ASP A 113 1.44 10.04 -12.66
N GLU A 114 1.97 9.80 -13.83
CA GLU A 114 1.06 9.49 -14.95
C GLU A 114 0.35 8.15 -14.74
N LEU A 115 1.07 7.25 -14.19
CA LEU A 115 0.44 5.94 -13.96
C LEU A 115 -0.72 6.05 -12.96
N VAL A 116 -0.40 6.87 -11.94
CA VAL A 116 -1.48 7.04 -10.95
C VAL A 116 -2.69 7.72 -11.60
N ARG A 117 -2.39 8.71 -12.40
CA ARG A 117 -3.52 9.42 -13.03
C ARG A 117 -4.29 8.49 -13.97
N SER A 118 -3.54 7.79 -14.71
CA SER A 118 -4.21 6.87 -15.67
C SER A 118 -4.98 5.79 -14.92
N SER A 119 -4.41 5.43 -13.84
CA SER A 119 -5.10 4.37 -13.07
C SER A 119 -6.44 4.88 -12.52
N VAL A 120 -6.45 6.12 -12.04
CA VAL A 120 -7.72 6.67 -11.51
C VAL A 120 -8.74 6.82 -12.64
N ILE A 121 -8.25 7.24 -13.75
CA ILE A 121 -9.19 7.42 -14.89
C ILE A 121 -9.76 6.06 -15.30
N ASN A 122 -8.90 5.14 -15.42
CA ASN A 122 -9.35 3.82 -15.86
C ASN A 122 -10.31 3.19 -14.82
N THR A 123 -9.96 3.44 -13.57
CA THR A 123 -10.85 2.88 -12.53
C THR A 123 -12.25 3.51 -12.62
N VAL A 124 -12.34 4.82 -12.79
CA VAL A 124 -13.65 5.50 -12.85
C VAL A 124 -14.40 5.09 -14.12
N LYS A 125 -13.67 4.87 -15.22
CA LYS A 125 -14.35 4.67 -16.52
C LYS A 125 -14.77 3.20 -16.66
N ASP A 126 -13.88 2.31 -16.13
CA ASP A 126 -14.16 0.93 -16.64
C ASP A 126 -14.20 -0.05 -15.45
N GLU A 127 -13.63 0.32 -14.35
CA GLU A 127 -13.43 -0.76 -13.36
C GLU A 127 -14.33 -0.55 -12.13
N TYR A 128 -14.77 0.69 -12.00
CA TYR A 128 -15.60 0.95 -10.82
C TYR A 128 -16.95 0.25 -10.97
N GLY A 129 -17.44 -0.60 -9.89
CA GLY A 129 -18.69 -1.39 -9.97
C GLY A 129 -18.47 -2.75 -10.64
N GLU A 130 -17.26 -2.87 -11.31
CA GLU A 130 -16.96 -4.18 -11.95
C GLU A 130 -15.97 -4.99 -11.10
N ILE A 131 -14.89 -4.13 -10.70
CA ILE A 131 -13.87 -4.78 -9.85
C ILE A 131 -14.03 -4.23 -8.43
N GLN A 132 -14.36 -5.11 -7.59
CA GLN A 132 -14.77 -4.68 -6.23
C GLN A 132 -13.61 -3.97 -5.50
N CYS A 133 -12.38 -4.51 -5.62
CA CYS A 133 -11.23 -3.86 -4.94
C CYS A 133 -11.04 -2.43 -5.45
N ARG A 134 -11.13 -2.28 -6.76
CA ARG A 134 -10.94 -0.91 -7.30
C ARG A 134 -12.08 0.01 -6.84
N THR A 135 -13.25 -0.55 -6.67
CA THR A 135 -14.39 0.27 -6.21
C THR A 135 -14.19 0.72 -4.76
N GLN A 136 -13.72 -0.18 -3.95
CA GLN A 136 -13.51 0.20 -2.54
C GLN A 136 -12.39 1.25 -2.41
N ILE A 137 -11.36 0.94 -3.14
CA ILE A 137 -10.24 1.92 -3.09
C ILE A 137 -10.72 3.29 -3.56
N MET A 138 -11.44 3.24 -4.64
CA MET A 138 -11.89 4.56 -5.15
C MET A 138 -12.89 5.21 -4.18
N ASP A 139 -13.77 4.38 -3.48
CA ASP A 139 -14.70 4.96 -2.50
C ASP A 139 -13.92 5.62 -1.35
N THR A 140 -12.86 4.94 -0.93
CA THR A 140 -12.03 5.51 0.14
C THR A 140 -11.33 6.80 -0.32
N ILE A 141 -10.86 6.69 -1.55
CA ILE A 141 -10.18 7.90 -2.05
C ILE A 141 -11.17 9.07 -2.10
N GLN A 142 -12.35 8.82 -2.56
CA GLN A 142 -13.33 9.91 -2.73
C GLN A 142 -13.79 10.43 -1.36
N SER A 143 -13.99 9.55 -0.40
CA SER A 143 -14.47 10.00 0.91
C SER A 143 -13.33 10.63 1.73
N THR A 144 -12.10 10.10 1.62
CA THR A 144 -10.98 10.61 2.42
C THR A 144 -10.46 11.94 1.86
N LEU A 145 -10.51 11.95 0.49
CA LEU A 145 -9.90 13.19 -0.09
C LEU A 145 -11.00 14.18 -0.49
N GLU A 146 -12.25 13.76 -0.10
CA GLU A 146 -13.41 14.62 -0.40
C GLU A 146 -13.39 15.12 -1.85
N CYS A 147 -13.23 14.28 -2.79
CA CYS A 147 -13.28 14.54 -4.24
C CYS A 147 -14.21 13.54 -4.91
N CYS A 148 -14.52 13.84 -6.24
CA CYS A 148 -15.45 12.93 -6.94
C CYS A 148 -15.03 12.80 -8.40
N GLY A 149 -14.92 11.44 -8.79
CA GLY A 149 -14.51 11.18 -10.19
C GLY A 149 -13.01 11.43 -10.39
N ALA A 150 -12.60 11.22 -11.65
CA ALA A 150 -11.17 11.51 -11.91
C ALA A 150 -10.93 13.02 -12.01
N ASN A 151 -11.60 13.71 -12.82
CA ASN A 151 -11.44 15.18 -12.95
C ASN A 151 -12.64 15.91 -12.37
N GLY A 152 -13.64 15.13 -12.09
CA GLY A 152 -14.89 15.73 -11.58
C GLY A 152 -16.05 14.72 -11.64
N PRO A 153 -17.18 15.14 -11.06
CA PRO A 153 -18.32 14.21 -10.96
C PRO A 153 -18.91 13.88 -12.34
N GLU A 154 -18.66 14.66 -13.35
CA GLU A 154 -19.22 14.40 -14.69
C GLU A 154 -18.57 13.18 -15.34
N ASP A 155 -17.42 12.84 -14.81
CA ASP A 155 -16.71 11.67 -15.36
C ASP A 155 -17.56 10.40 -15.25
N TRP A 156 -18.52 10.44 -14.40
CA TRP A 156 -19.34 9.22 -14.23
C TRP A 156 -20.35 9.07 -15.39
N ALA A 157 -20.66 10.16 -16.04
CA ALA A 157 -21.56 10.06 -17.22
C ALA A 157 -20.96 9.16 -18.30
N GLY A 158 -19.62 9.12 -18.40
CA GLY A 158 -18.94 8.31 -19.43
C GLY A 158 -18.44 6.97 -18.87
N SER A 159 -18.85 6.66 -17.60
CA SER A 159 -18.28 5.43 -16.99
C SER A 159 -19.28 4.28 -17.12
N LYS A 160 -18.86 3.05 -17.08
CA LYS A 160 -19.74 1.86 -17.16
C LYS A 160 -20.72 1.85 -15.97
N TYR A 161 -20.23 2.33 -14.81
CA TYR A 161 -21.09 2.38 -13.61
C TYR A 161 -22.24 3.36 -13.80
N GLY A 162 -21.98 4.51 -14.36
CA GLY A 162 -23.00 5.57 -14.53
C GLY A 162 -24.04 5.18 -15.57
N LYS A 163 -23.66 4.23 -16.52
CA LYS A 163 -24.56 3.86 -17.63
C LYS A 163 -25.39 2.63 -17.26
N GLN A 164 -25.03 1.88 -16.26
CA GLN A 164 -25.61 0.56 -15.90
C GLN A 164 -27.00 0.75 -15.29
N ASP A 165 -27.59 1.88 -15.20
CA ASP A 165 -28.97 1.91 -14.65
C ASP A 165 -29.91 2.64 -15.62
N SER A 166 -29.42 2.94 -16.88
CA SER A 166 -30.44 3.44 -17.83
C SER A 166 -31.35 2.29 -18.28
N SER A 167 -31.09 1.02 -17.82
CA SER A 167 -31.98 -0.07 -18.30
C SER A 167 -33.02 -0.42 -17.23
N GLN A 168 -33.20 0.38 -16.04
CA GLN A 168 -34.38 0.13 -15.18
C GLN A 168 -35.16 1.43 -14.94
N ILE A 169 -34.99 2.54 -15.82
CA ILE A 169 -35.97 3.63 -15.60
C ILE A 169 -37.11 3.46 -16.61
N ARG A 170 -37.88 2.31 -16.63
CA ARG A 170 -39.25 2.36 -17.19
C ARG A 170 -40.22 2.92 -16.16
N LEU A 171 -40.25 4.20 -15.88
CA LEU A 171 -41.65 4.54 -15.50
C LEU A 171 -42.01 5.90 -16.09
N ASN A 172 -42.66 5.90 -17.41
CA ASN A 172 -43.93 6.60 -17.69
C ASN A 172 -43.90 7.17 -19.12
N PHE A 173 -44.52 6.37 -20.10
CA PHE A 173 -45.37 6.80 -21.23
C PHE A 173 -45.59 8.32 -21.20
N GLY A 174 -44.54 9.11 -21.65
CA GLY A 174 -44.84 10.44 -22.23
C GLY A 174 -43.56 11.07 -22.80
N VAL A 175 -43.33 10.95 -24.18
CA VAL A 175 -42.64 11.78 -25.19
C VAL A 175 -42.01 13.01 -24.52
N SER A 176 -40.68 12.77 -23.90
CA SER A 176 -39.77 13.95 -23.92
C SER A 176 -38.33 13.50 -23.63
N ASN A 177 -37.37 13.21 -24.62
CA ASN A 177 -35.91 13.40 -24.83
C ASN A 177 -35.11 12.59 -23.81
N ALA A 178 -34.99 11.29 -23.85
CA ALA A 178 -34.04 10.45 -23.08
C ALA A 178 -33.03 11.31 -22.31
N GLU A 179 -33.42 12.13 -21.39
CA GLU A 179 -32.51 12.87 -20.51
C GLU A 179 -31.37 11.97 -20.02
N ASN A 180 -30.25 11.82 -20.77
CA ASN A 180 -28.99 11.12 -20.43
C ASN A 180 -28.62 11.30 -18.96
N ILE A 181 -29.43 10.71 -18.00
CA ILE A 181 -29.15 10.79 -16.55
C ILE A 181 -28.13 9.71 -16.20
N PHE A 182 -27.09 10.11 -15.36
CA PHE A 182 -26.11 9.10 -14.93
C PHE A 182 -26.01 9.11 -13.40
N ARG A 183 -25.51 8.00 -12.96
CA ARG A 183 -25.45 7.82 -11.49
C ARG A 183 -24.02 8.03 -10.97
N ILE A 184 -24.00 8.67 -9.78
CA ILE A 184 -22.70 8.93 -9.11
C ILE A 184 -22.65 8.08 -7.83
N PRO A 185 -21.49 7.60 -7.49
CA PRO A 185 -21.38 6.73 -6.31
C PRO A 185 -21.63 7.53 -5.01
N LYS A 186 -22.04 6.71 -4.02
CA LYS A 186 -22.38 7.34 -2.72
C LYS A 186 -21.13 7.92 -2.06
N SER A 187 -19.98 7.35 -2.35
CA SER A 187 -18.73 7.83 -1.74
C SER A 187 -18.41 9.27 -2.17
N CYS A 188 -19.16 9.82 -3.10
CA CYS A 188 -18.92 11.20 -3.57
C CYS A 188 -19.80 12.19 -2.80
N CYS A 189 -20.53 11.65 -1.84
CA CYS A 189 -21.46 12.53 -1.09
C CYS A 189 -20.73 13.14 0.11
N LYS A 190 -21.07 14.42 0.39
CA LYS A 190 -20.46 15.09 1.58
C LYS A 190 -21.06 14.52 2.85
N ASP A 191 -22.37 14.33 2.73
CA ASP A 191 -23.08 13.63 3.82
C ASP A 191 -23.86 12.43 3.24
N THR A 192 -23.33 11.22 3.66
CA THR A 192 -23.85 9.99 3.00
C THR A 192 -25.31 9.74 3.41
N ASP A 193 -25.85 10.36 4.46
CA ASP A 193 -27.21 10.03 4.97
C ASP A 193 -28.20 11.15 4.61
N SER A 194 -27.70 12.07 3.87
CA SER A 194 -28.64 13.18 3.56
C SER A 194 -29.46 12.84 2.31
N THR A 195 -30.76 13.06 2.44
CA THR A 195 -31.71 12.81 1.33
C THR A 195 -31.37 13.69 0.12
N ALA A 196 -30.60 14.81 0.45
CA ALA A 196 -30.18 15.74 -0.63
C ALA A 196 -29.07 15.12 -1.49
N CYS A 197 -28.28 14.33 -0.90
CA CYS A 197 -27.17 13.71 -1.67
C CYS A 197 -27.69 12.51 -2.48
N ASN A 198 -28.65 11.79 -1.84
CA ASN A 198 -29.18 10.62 -2.57
C ASN A 198 -29.97 11.04 -3.81
N GLN A 199 -30.55 12.21 -3.68
CA GLN A 199 -31.31 12.70 -4.86
C GLN A 199 -30.38 13.37 -5.87
N GLY A 200 -29.27 13.89 -5.32
CA GLY A 200 -28.31 14.60 -6.18
C GLY A 200 -27.38 13.63 -6.92
N ARG A 201 -27.46 12.38 -6.69
CA ARG A 201 -26.59 11.36 -7.30
C ARG A 201 -27.11 10.99 -8.69
N GLN A 202 -28.37 11.37 -8.96
CA GLN A 202 -28.88 11.19 -10.34
C GLN A 202 -28.82 12.52 -11.10
N MET A 203 -27.69 12.66 -11.86
CA MET A 203 -27.46 13.98 -12.51
C MET A 203 -27.69 13.88 -14.01
N LYS A 204 -28.21 15.07 -14.57
CA LYS A 204 -28.34 15.19 -16.04
C LYS A 204 -27.02 15.67 -16.66
N VAL A 205 -26.77 15.10 -17.88
CA VAL A 205 -25.54 15.51 -18.59
C VAL A 205 -25.60 17.02 -18.84
N ALA A 206 -24.56 17.83 -18.24
CA ALA A 206 -24.48 19.30 -18.37
C ALA A 206 -25.42 19.99 -17.38
N GLY A 207 -25.84 19.22 -16.33
CA GLY A 207 -26.71 19.78 -15.27
C GLY A 207 -25.86 20.36 -14.14
N VAL A 208 -26.46 21.18 -13.28
CA VAL A 208 -25.74 21.84 -12.17
C VAL A 208 -25.47 20.80 -11.07
N VAL A 209 -24.08 20.81 -10.66
CA VAL A 209 -23.66 19.87 -9.60
C VAL A 209 -24.28 20.32 -8.26
N SER A 210 -25.04 19.32 -7.61
CA SER A 210 -25.67 19.63 -6.31
C SER A 210 -24.60 19.96 -5.26
N SER A 211 -24.88 20.90 -4.40
CA SER A 211 -23.93 21.31 -3.34
C SER A 211 -23.68 20.17 -2.35
N ALA A 212 -24.44 19.12 -2.50
CA ALA A 212 -24.29 17.97 -1.57
C ALA A 212 -23.26 16.96 -2.08
N ILE A 213 -22.55 17.28 -3.32
CA ILE A 213 -21.58 16.34 -3.89
C ILE A 213 -20.22 17.05 -4.00
N TYR A 214 -19.22 16.25 -3.80
CA TYR A 214 -17.88 16.86 -3.98
C TYR A 214 -17.65 17.26 -5.44
N SER A 215 -17.19 18.48 -5.64
CA SER A 215 -17.13 19.01 -7.03
C SER A 215 -15.70 18.90 -7.57
N GLU A 216 -14.81 18.58 -6.69
CA GLU A 216 -13.41 18.55 -7.17
C GLU A 216 -13.04 17.13 -7.64
N GLY A 217 -12.07 17.06 -8.60
CA GLY A 217 -11.61 15.77 -9.13
C GLY A 217 -10.57 15.12 -8.21
N CYS A 218 -10.53 13.77 -8.22
CA CYS A 218 -9.66 13.02 -7.29
C CYS A 218 -8.25 12.86 -7.88
N MET A 219 -8.09 12.99 -9.11
CA MET A 219 -6.77 12.71 -9.73
C MET A 219 -5.70 13.68 -9.21
N GLU A 220 -6.01 14.95 -9.27
CA GLU A 220 -4.98 15.92 -8.83
C GLU A 220 -4.85 15.92 -7.30
N LYS A 221 -5.93 15.75 -6.64
CA LYS A 221 -5.86 15.71 -5.16
C LYS A 221 -5.07 14.49 -4.66
N LEU A 222 -5.31 13.43 -5.35
CA LEU A 222 -4.57 12.22 -4.93
C LEU A 222 -3.07 12.37 -5.18
N VAL A 223 -2.71 12.88 -6.31
CA VAL A 223 -1.27 13.04 -6.60
C VAL A 223 -0.65 14.04 -5.61
N THR A 224 -1.41 15.04 -5.35
CA THR A 224 -0.83 16.05 -4.43
C THR A 224 -0.76 15.50 -3.00
N THR A 225 -1.79 14.75 -2.69
CA THR A 225 -1.78 14.19 -1.32
C THR A 225 -0.66 13.13 -1.22
N LEU A 226 -0.49 12.32 -2.22
CA LEU A 226 0.60 11.33 -2.21
C LEU A 226 1.97 12.01 -2.10
N LYS A 227 2.06 13.13 -2.72
CA LYS A 227 3.37 13.81 -2.65
C LYS A 227 3.60 14.39 -1.24
N THR A 228 2.55 14.84 -0.66
CA THR A 228 2.72 15.43 0.68
C THR A 228 2.90 14.32 1.73
N GLN A 229 2.16 13.28 1.57
CA GLN A 229 2.28 12.21 2.58
C GLN A 229 3.51 11.34 2.29
N THR A 230 4.13 11.58 1.12
CA THR A 230 5.35 10.80 0.78
C THR A 230 6.46 11.10 1.80
N TYR A 231 6.30 12.20 2.51
CA TYR A 231 7.34 12.52 3.51
C TYR A 231 7.38 11.46 4.62
N HIS A 232 6.14 10.95 5.11
CA HIS A 232 6.17 9.88 6.14
C HIS A 232 6.77 8.60 5.58
N PHE A 233 6.42 8.27 4.41
CA PHE A 233 6.97 7.03 3.81
C PHE A 233 8.48 7.17 3.57
N MET A 234 8.88 8.31 3.13
CA MET A 234 10.32 8.53 2.90
C MET A 234 11.09 8.42 4.22
N GLY A 235 10.43 8.99 5.27
CA GLY A 235 11.09 8.90 6.58
C GLY A 235 11.26 7.44 7.02
N ALA A 236 10.24 6.71 6.97
CA ALA A 236 10.31 5.28 7.34
C ALA A 236 11.37 4.54 6.51
N ALA A 237 11.42 4.82 5.22
CA ALA A 237 12.41 4.15 4.36
C ALA A 237 13.85 4.50 4.78
N VAL A 238 14.07 5.77 5.10
CA VAL A 238 15.44 6.17 5.50
C VAL A 238 15.78 5.51 6.84
N LEU A 239 14.83 5.48 7.74
CA LEU A 239 15.08 4.81 9.04
C LEU A 239 15.42 3.33 8.84
N VAL A 240 14.66 2.72 8.03
CA VAL A 240 14.96 1.29 7.76
C VAL A 240 16.36 1.14 7.16
N LEU A 241 16.71 1.97 6.20
CA LEU A 241 18.06 1.91 5.63
C LEU A 241 19.13 2.16 6.68
N ALA A 242 18.87 3.07 7.55
CA ALA A 242 19.87 3.36 8.59
C ALA A 242 20.04 2.14 9.53
N LEU A 243 18.91 1.53 9.93
CA LEU A 243 19.00 0.35 10.81
C LEU A 243 19.71 -0.81 10.11
N GLU A 244 19.57 -0.93 8.84
CA GLU A 244 20.26 -1.98 8.08
C GLU A 244 21.78 -1.74 8.05
N ILE A 245 22.12 -0.42 7.86
CA ILE A 245 23.56 -0.12 7.79
C ILE A 245 24.21 -0.36 9.17
N VAL A 246 23.43 0.04 10.18
CA VAL A 246 23.97 -0.17 11.53
C VAL A 246 24.12 -1.68 11.79
N SER A 247 23.16 -2.46 11.41
CA SER A 247 23.24 -3.92 11.56
C SER A 247 24.41 -4.52 10.77
N LEU A 248 24.66 -3.98 9.62
CA LEU A 248 25.79 -4.49 8.82
C LEU A 248 27.13 -4.17 9.48
N ILE A 249 27.20 -2.95 9.98
CA ILE A 249 28.48 -2.56 10.62
C ILE A 249 28.71 -3.44 11.86
N LEU A 250 27.62 -3.63 12.62
CA LEU A 250 27.78 -4.45 13.84
C LEU A 250 28.12 -5.90 13.47
N ALA A 251 27.52 -6.41 12.41
CA ALA A 251 27.83 -7.78 11.96
C ALA A 251 29.29 -7.90 11.49
N LEU A 252 29.85 -6.87 10.84
CA LEU A 252 31.25 -6.94 10.36
C LEU A 252 32.22 -6.89 11.54
N ILE A 253 31.83 -6.04 12.52
CA ILE A 253 32.70 -5.98 13.70
C ILE A 253 32.73 -7.36 14.39
N CYS A 254 31.57 -8.00 14.44
CA CYS A 254 31.51 -9.34 15.04
C CYS A 254 32.32 -10.36 14.22
N CYS A 255 32.32 -10.18 12.89
CA CYS A 255 33.09 -11.11 12.03
C CYS A 255 34.59 -10.90 12.21
N TYR A 256 35.00 -9.63 12.33
CA TYR A 256 36.44 -9.33 12.42
C TYR A 256 37.00 -9.85 13.75
N LYS A 257 36.20 -9.71 14.79
CA LYS A 257 36.75 -10.09 16.11
C LYS A 257 36.57 -11.59 16.34
N GLY A 258 35.54 -12.23 15.83
CA GLY A 258 35.34 -13.69 15.90
C GLY A 258 36.40 -14.46 15.10
N GLY A 259 36.87 -13.97 13.94
CA GLY A 259 37.97 -14.55 13.13
C GLY A 259 39.32 -14.51 13.87
N SER A 260 39.58 -13.45 14.68
CA SER A 260 40.84 -13.34 15.45
C SER A 260 40.87 -14.35 16.61
N SER A 261 39.75 -14.72 17.20
CA SER A 261 39.66 -15.68 18.32
C SER A 261 39.83 -17.12 17.82
N ASP A 262 39.42 -17.47 16.54
CA ASP A 262 39.57 -18.83 15.98
C ASP A 262 41.01 -19.08 15.51
N ARG A 263 41.75 -18.06 15.17
CA ARG A 263 43.18 -18.20 14.80
C ARG A 263 44.05 -18.40 16.04
N TYR A 264 43.63 -18.14 17.26
CA TYR A 264 44.41 -18.41 18.49
C TYR A 264 44.15 -19.84 19.00
N LYS A 265 43.09 -20.53 18.44
CA LYS A 265 42.80 -21.92 18.88
C LYS A 265 43.26 -22.93 17.82
N ALA A 266 43.88 -22.47 16.66
CA ALA A 266 44.48 -23.41 15.68
C ALA A 266 46.00 -23.42 15.84
#